data_AF-A0A936D8X9-F1
#
_entry.id   AF-A0A936D8X9-F1
#
_cell.length_a   1.000
_cell.length_b   1.000
_cell.length_c   1.000
_cell.angle_alpha   90.00
_cell.angle_beta   90.00
_cell.angle_gamma   90.00
#
_symmetry.space_group_name_H-M   'P 1'
#
loop_
_entity.id
_entity.type
_entity.pdbx_description
1 polymer ?
#
loop_
_entity_poly.entity_id
_entity_poly.type
_entity_poly.pdbx_seq_one_letter_code
_entity_poly.pdbx_strand_id
1 'polypeptide(L)'
;MGGVDVGGGGGGRRQTDSEINMIPFIDLLMVTISFLLITAVWSQMARLNADAQVPGPPRPDEQVNVEPEKQLHVEMKDPNVFKLVWKQGGTVINTTDVQRKDNLVKEGNTKVIRFPELAQKIEQEWKSTGSHREGSDKKFDQAVLHCDNDTPYVYIVGVIDAIYKAKRDYTVGGKAEKVPAFNVTFAVN
;
A
#
# COMPACT_ATOMS: atom_id res chain seq x y z
N MET A 1 64.30 -22.21 13.21
CA MET A 1 65.27 -22.22 12.10
C MET A 1 64.74 -23.16 11.04
N GLY A 2 64.30 -22.63 9.90
CA GLY A 2 63.86 -23.40 8.74
C GLY A 2 64.05 -22.51 7.53
N GLY A 3 65.20 -22.66 6.87
CA GLY A 3 65.72 -21.75 5.85
C GLY A 3 64.86 -21.73 4.60
N VAL A 4 64.72 -20.55 4.02
CA VAL A 4 64.22 -20.39 2.65
C VAL A 4 65.40 -20.62 1.71
N ASP A 5 65.42 -21.77 1.05
CA ASP A 5 66.28 -22.01 -0.10
C ASP A 5 65.66 -21.28 -1.29
N VAL A 6 66.16 -20.07 -1.57
CA VAL A 6 65.89 -19.41 -2.86
C VAL A 6 66.97 -19.88 -3.82
N GLY A 7 66.82 -21.14 -4.26
CA GLY A 7 67.61 -21.73 -5.33
C GLY A 7 67.40 -20.92 -6.61
N GLY A 8 68.41 -20.12 -6.96
CA GLY A 8 68.43 -19.35 -8.19
C GLY A 8 68.66 -20.22 -9.43
N GLY A 9 68.09 -19.76 -10.53
CA GLY A 9 68.54 -20.10 -11.89
C GLY A 9 67.58 -21.00 -12.68
N GLY A 10 66.86 -20.42 -13.64
CA GLY A 10 66.18 -21.18 -14.68
C GLY A 10 64.98 -20.43 -15.25
N GLY A 11 65.18 -19.83 -16.42
CA GLY A 11 64.24 -18.93 -17.08
C GLY A 11 62.85 -19.52 -17.39
N GLY A 12 61.89 -18.61 -17.48
CA GLY A 12 60.54 -18.88 -17.93
C GLY A 12 59.55 -18.07 -17.11
N ARG A 13 59.19 -16.86 -17.56
CA ARG A 13 58.01 -16.16 -17.08
C ARG A 13 56.82 -17.12 -17.28
N ARG A 14 56.33 -17.72 -16.19
CA ARG A 14 55.11 -18.52 -16.20
C ARG A 14 53.97 -17.55 -16.52
N GLN A 15 53.37 -17.70 -17.69
CA GLN A 15 52.18 -16.96 -18.08
C GLN A 15 51.06 -17.39 -17.13
N THR A 16 50.63 -16.50 -16.24
CA THR A 16 49.54 -16.75 -15.28
C THR A 16 48.19 -16.49 -15.93
N ASP A 17 47.98 -17.02 -17.13
CA ASP A 17 46.65 -17.06 -17.72
C ASP A 17 45.94 -18.27 -17.12
N SER A 18 45.26 -18.04 -15.99
CA SER A 18 44.41 -19.03 -15.35
C SER A 18 43.04 -18.98 -16.01
N GLU A 19 42.72 -19.96 -16.85
CA GLU A 19 41.37 -20.14 -17.37
C GLU A 19 40.42 -20.37 -16.19
N ILE A 20 39.51 -19.42 -15.96
CA ILE A 20 38.58 -19.50 -14.83
C ILE A 20 37.53 -20.58 -15.12
N ASN A 21 37.26 -21.44 -14.16
CA ASN A 21 36.21 -22.45 -14.30
C ASN A 21 34.85 -21.74 -14.34
N MET A 22 34.28 -21.57 -15.53
CA MET A 22 33.01 -20.86 -15.74
C MET A 22 31.83 -21.60 -15.10
N ILE A 23 31.89 -22.93 -15.00
CA ILE A 23 30.80 -23.78 -14.46
C ILE A 23 30.45 -23.40 -13.00
N PRO A 24 31.39 -23.38 -12.04
CA PRO A 24 31.10 -22.96 -10.66
C PRO A 24 30.77 -21.48 -10.52
N PHE A 25 31.27 -20.61 -11.41
CA PHE A 25 30.93 -19.19 -11.39
C PHE A 25 29.48 -18.93 -11.81
N ILE A 26 28.98 -19.70 -12.79
CA ILE A 26 27.58 -19.63 -13.23
C ILE A 26 26.64 -20.08 -12.11
N ASP A 27 26.99 -21.14 -11.37
CA ASP A 27 26.18 -21.61 -10.23
C ASP A 27 26.06 -20.53 -9.14
N LEU A 28 27.18 -19.89 -8.80
CA LEU A 28 27.20 -18.78 -7.83
C LEU A 28 26.39 -17.56 -8.30
N LEU A 29 26.43 -17.22 -9.59
CA LEU A 29 25.61 -16.14 -10.15
C LEU A 29 24.11 -16.50 -10.21
N MET A 30 23.76 -17.74 -10.54
CA MET A 30 22.38 -18.17 -10.61
C MET A 30 21.70 -18.14 -9.23
N VAL A 31 22.38 -18.66 -8.21
CA VAL A 31 21.88 -18.66 -6.82
C VAL A 31 21.69 -17.23 -6.29
N THR A 32 22.61 -16.31 -6.59
CA THR A 32 22.50 -14.91 -6.15
C THR A 32 21.36 -14.17 -6.86
N ILE A 33 21.12 -14.41 -8.16
CA ILE A 33 19.97 -13.85 -8.87
C ILE A 33 18.64 -14.35 -8.28
N SER A 34 18.53 -15.65 -7.98
CA SER A 34 17.34 -16.21 -7.31
C SER A 34 17.10 -15.57 -5.95
N PHE A 35 18.15 -15.37 -5.16
CA PHE A 35 18.04 -14.70 -3.85
C PHE A 35 17.57 -13.25 -3.95
N LEU A 36 18.09 -12.49 -4.91
CA LEU A 36 17.69 -11.09 -5.15
C LEU A 36 16.23 -10.99 -5.62
N LEU A 37 15.74 -11.93 -6.43
CA LEU A 37 14.34 -11.93 -6.87
C LEU A 37 13.37 -12.25 -5.73
N ILE A 38 13.69 -13.21 -4.86
CA ILE A 38 12.85 -13.55 -3.69
C ILE A 38 12.74 -12.35 -2.73
N THR A 39 13.87 -11.68 -2.46
CA THR A 39 13.92 -10.52 -1.55
C THR A 39 13.30 -9.25 -2.15
N ALA A 40 13.37 -9.07 -3.47
CA ALA A 40 12.68 -7.97 -4.17
C ALA A 40 11.15 -8.09 -4.10
N VAL A 41 10.60 -9.30 -4.24
CA VAL A 41 9.16 -9.55 -4.08
C VAL A 41 8.71 -9.24 -2.65
N TRP A 42 9.53 -9.57 -1.65
CA TRP A 42 9.24 -9.26 -0.24
C TRP A 42 9.17 -7.75 0.04
N SER A 43 9.90 -6.91 -0.72
CA SER A 43 9.82 -5.45 -0.57
C SER A 43 8.49 -4.85 -1.08
N GLN A 44 7.77 -5.54 -1.97
CA GLN A 44 6.53 -5.01 -2.55
C GLN A 44 5.32 -5.18 -1.62
N MET A 45 5.39 -6.10 -0.64
CA MET A 45 4.29 -6.33 0.32
C MET A 45 4.24 -5.29 1.45
N ALA A 46 5.23 -4.40 1.57
CA ALA A 46 5.34 -3.42 2.66
C ALA A 46 4.47 -2.15 2.48
N ARG A 47 3.55 -2.12 1.52
CA ARG A 47 2.69 -0.94 1.23
C ARG A 47 1.23 -1.08 1.66
N LEU A 48 0.87 -2.13 2.40
CA LEU A 48 -0.39 -2.15 3.13
C LEU A 48 -0.15 -1.53 4.51
N ASN A 49 -0.46 -0.24 4.65
CA ASN A 49 -0.65 0.38 5.97
C ASN A 49 -1.93 -0.23 6.57
N ALA A 50 -1.80 -1.42 7.14
CA ALA A 50 -2.81 -2.04 7.99
C ALA A 50 -2.52 -1.63 9.44
N ASP A 51 -2.77 -0.35 9.76
CA ASP A 51 -2.74 0.09 11.15
C ASP A 51 -3.93 -0.54 11.87
N ALA A 52 -3.67 -1.58 12.66
CA ALA A 52 -4.61 -2.01 13.68
C ALA A 52 -4.57 -0.95 14.78
N GLN A 53 -5.55 -0.05 14.80
CA GLN A 53 -5.70 0.93 15.85
C GLN A 53 -6.18 0.23 17.13
N VAL A 54 -5.30 -0.54 17.75
CA VAL A 54 -5.53 -1.15 19.06
C VAL A 54 -5.26 -0.06 20.09
N PRO A 55 -6.23 0.31 20.94
CA PRO A 55 -5.98 1.23 22.03
C PRO A 55 -4.86 0.67 22.92
N GLY A 56 -3.68 1.27 22.87
CA GLY A 56 -2.62 0.97 23.82
C GLY A 56 -3.05 1.37 25.24
N PRO A 57 -2.48 0.74 26.28
CA PRO A 57 -2.79 1.11 27.67
C PRO A 57 -2.47 2.61 27.89
N PRO A 58 -3.38 3.36 28.54
CA PRO A 58 -3.26 4.81 28.65
C PRO A 58 -1.98 5.19 29.41
N ARG A 59 -1.20 6.11 28.81
CA ARG A 59 -0.10 6.78 29.51
C ARG A 59 -0.70 7.82 30.47
N PRO A 60 -0.30 7.87 31.75
CA PRO A 60 -1.00 8.67 32.77
C PRO A 60 -0.99 10.19 32.57
N ASP A 61 -0.08 10.76 31.77
CA ASP A 61 0.26 12.19 31.88
C ASP A 61 0.01 13.05 30.63
N GLU A 62 -0.69 12.54 29.60
CA GLU A 62 -1.06 13.36 28.43
C GLU A 62 -2.54 13.16 28.08
N GLN A 63 -3.43 13.91 28.73
CA GLN A 63 -4.77 14.15 28.20
C GLN A 63 -4.65 15.16 27.06
N VAL A 64 -4.16 14.72 25.91
CA VAL A 64 -4.38 15.47 24.67
C VAL A 64 -5.85 15.23 24.32
N ASN A 65 -6.71 16.23 24.60
CA ASN A 65 -8.08 16.26 24.10
C ASN A 65 -8.03 16.50 22.58
N VAL A 66 -7.58 15.49 21.83
CA VAL A 66 -7.65 15.47 20.37
C VAL A 66 -9.10 15.11 20.06
N GLU A 67 -9.87 16.09 19.56
CA GLU A 67 -11.16 15.77 18.96
C GLU A 67 -10.93 14.68 17.92
N PRO A 68 -11.64 13.54 17.99
CA PRO A 68 -11.39 12.45 17.08
C PRO A 68 -11.61 12.92 15.65
N GLU A 69 -10.72 12.52 14.74
CA GLU A 69 -10.80 12.89 13.33
C GLU A 69 -12.01 12.20 12.66
N LYS A 70 -12.53 12.82 11.61
CA LYS A 70 -13.63 12.24 10.82
C LYS A 70 -13.10 11.11 9.96
N GLN A 71 -13.79 9.99 9.96
CA GLN A 71 -13.44 8.80 9.19
C GLN A 71 -14.63 8.35 8.36
N LEU A 72 -14.36 7.95 7.12
CA LEU A 72 -15.35 7.35 6.23
C LEU A 72 -15.30 5.83 6.40
N HIS A 73 -16.38 5.21 6.85
CA HIS A 73 -16.52 3.76 6.82
C HIS A 73 -17.27 3.36 5.55
N VAL A 74 -16.70 2.45 4.79
CA VAL A 74 -17.32 1.85 3.60
C VAL A 74 -17.65 0.41 3.92
N GLU A 75 -18.92 0.07 4.06
CA GLU A 75 -19.37 -1.28 4.40
C GLU A 75 -19.88 -2.01 3.15
N MET A 76 -19.38 -3.23 2.93
CA MET A 76 -19.74 -4.11 1.81
C MET A 76 -20.61 -5.31 2.24
N LYS A 77 -21.21 -5.27 3.43
CA LYS A 77 -21.96 -6.40 4.01
C LYS A 77 -23.23 -6.76 3.23
N ASP A 78 -23.84 -5.77 2.58
CA ASP A 78 -25.01 -6.01 1.76
C ASP A 78 -24.59 -6.29 0.30
N PRO A 79 -25.08 -7.37 -0.32
CA PRO A 79 -24.74 -7.68 -1.70
C PRO A 79 -25.24 -6.65 -2.71
N ASN A 80 -26.23 -5.81 -2.35
CA ASN A 80 -26.89 -4.87 -3.25
C ASN A 80 -26.53 -3.41 -2.96
N VAL A 81 -26.00 -3.07 -1.78
CA VAL A 81 -25.67 -1.68 -1.42
C VAL A 81 -24.31 -1.56 -0.74
N PHE A 82 -23.59 -0.50 -1.06
CA PHE A 82 -22.48 -0.01 -0.25
C PHE A 82 -23.03 1.00 0.74
N LYS A 83 -22.72 0.82 2.02
CA LYS A 83 -23.10 1.79 3.06
C LYS A 83 -21.90 2.65 3.41
N LEU A 84 -22.03 3.95 3.17
CA LEU A 84 -21.06 4.98 3.54
C LEU A 84 -21.47 5.56 4.89
N VAL A 85 -20.61 5.46 5.90
CA VAL A 85 -20.87 5.97 7.25
C VAL A 85 -19.72 6.88 7.67
N TRP A 86 -19.99 8.18 7.76
CA TRP A 86 -19.04 9.11 8.37
C TRP A 86 -19.15 9.04 9.88
N LYS A 87 -18.02 8.81 10.55
CA LYS A 87 -17.93 8.79 12.00
C LYS A 87 -16.90 9.80 12.48
N GLN A 88 -17.13 10.34 13.67
CA GLN A 88 -16.16 11.13 14.41
C GLN A 88 -16.10 10.56 15.82
N GLY A 89 -15.04 9.80 16.10
CA GLY A 89 -14.96 8.97 17.30
C GLY A 89 -16.08 7.93 17.32
N GLY A 90 -16.88 7.93 18.38
CA GLY A 90 -18.02 7.00 18.53
C GLY A 90 -19.32 7.45 17.84
N THR A 91 -19.38 8.67 17.31
CA THR A 91 -20.63 9.27 16.80
C THR A 91 -20.71 9.15 15.29
N VAL A 92 -21.86 8.67 14.78
CA VAL A 92 -22.20 8.68 13.35
C VAL A 92 -22.67 10.07 12.95
N ILE A 93 -21.96 10.72 12.03
CA ILE A 93 -22.30 12.04 11.49
C ILE A 93 -23.29 11.91 10.34
N ASN A 94 -23.02 10.98 9.42
CA ASN A 94 -23.83 10.79 8.23
C ASN A 94 -23.80 9.33 7.80
N THR A 95 -24.92 8.86 7.25
CA THR A 95 -25.03 7.55 6.63
C THR A 95 -25.66 7.73 5.26
N THR A 96 -25.12 7.06 4.25
CA THR A 96 -25.64 7.11 2.90
C THR A 96 -25.47 5.77 2.21
N ASP A 97 -26.54 5.29 1.60
CA ASP A 97 -26.54 4.04 0.87
C ASP A 97 -26.31 4.32 -0.62
N VAL A 98 -25.42 3.54 -1.23
CA VAL A 98 -25.11 3.57 -2.65
C VAL A 98 -25.45 2.25 -3.27
N GLN A 99 -26.29 2.27 -4.29
CA GLN A 99 -26.65 1.05 -5.01
C GLN A 99 -25.41 0.44 -5.66
N ARG A 100 -25.19 -0.85 -5.43
CA ARG A 100 -24.05 -1.58 -5.97
C ARG A 100 -24.33 -1.92 -7.43
N LYS A 101 -23.43 -1.46 -8.30
CA LYS A 101 -23.42 -1.82 -9.72
C LYS A 101 -22.02 -2.25 -10.13
N ASP A 102 -21.89 -3.55 -10.35
CA ASP A 102 -20.64 -4.19 -10.74
C ASP A 102 -20.34 -3.88 -12.22
N ASN A 103 -19.36 -3.00 -12.47
CA ASN A 103 -18.89 -2.74 -13.84
C ASN A 103 -17.63 -3.55 -14.13
N LEU A 104 -17.77 -4.64 -14.89
CA LEU A 104 -16.67 -5.49 -15.31
C LEU A 104 -15.99 -4.90 -16.54
N VAL A 105 -14.79 -4.37 -16.36
CA VAL A 105 -13.95 -3.82 -17.43
C VAL A 105 -12.81 -4.78 -17.72
N LYS A 106 -12.52 -5.00 -19.00
CA LYS A 106 -11.36 -5.77 -19.43
C LYS A 106 -10.19 -4.82 -19.67
N GLU A 107 -9.20 -4.83 -18.80
CA GLU A 107 -7.94 -4.09 -18.98
C GLU A 107 -6.88 -5.09 -19.48
N GLY A 108 -6.62 -5.08 -20.78
CA GLY A 108 -5.73 -6.05 -21.42
C GLY A 108 -6.24 -7.48 -21.28
N ASN A 109 -5.49 -8.33 -20.57
CA ASN A 109 -5.86 -9.73 -20.32
C ASN A 109 -6.52 -9.96 -18.94
N THR A 110 -6.64 -8.91 -18.12
CA THR A 110 -7.15 -9.00 -16.74
C THR A 110 -8.57 -8.43 -16.67
N LYS A 111 -9.48 -9.15 -15.97
CA LYS A 111 -10.82 -8.64 -15.65
C LYS A 111 -10.72 -7.80 -14.38
N VAL A 112 -11.11 -6.54 -14.46
CA VAL A 112 -11.12 -5.59 -13.34
C VAL A 112 -12.56 -5.17 -13.09
N ILE A 113 -12.97 -5.15 -11.82
CA ILE A 113 -14.26 -4.61 -11.43
C ILE A 113 -14.10 -3.15 -11.00
N ARG A 114 -15.04 -2.31 -11.42
CA ARG A 114 -15.08 -0.88 -11.11
C ARG A 114 -16.45 -0.52 -10.54
N PHE A 115 -16.48 0.41 -9.58
CA PHE A 115 -17.70 0.96 -9.00
C PHE A 115 -17.76 2.47 -9.23
N PRO A 116 -18.17 2.93 -10.43
CA PRO A 116 -18.15 4.35 -10.77
C PRO A 116 -19.14 5.18 -9.93
N GLU A 117 -20.30 4.63 -9.61
CA GLU A 117 -21.32 5.31 -8.79
C GLU A 117 -20.84 5.48 -7.35
N LEU A 118 -20.19 4.45 -6.80
CA LEU A 118 -19.53 4.52 -5.49
C LEU A 118 -18.44 5.60 -5.47
N ALA A 119 -17.57 5.61 -6.47
CA ALA A 119 -16.49 6.61 -6.58
C ALA A 119 -17.04 8.04 -6.62
N GLN A 120 -18.07 8.30 -7.42
CA GLN A 120 -18.69 9.61 -7.51
C GLN A 120 -19.32 10.03 -6.17
N LYS A 121 -19.98 9.10 -5.48
CA LYS A 121 -20.61 9.40 -4.21
C LYS A 121 -19.59 9.70 -3.10
N ILE A 122 -18.52 8.90 -3.02
CA ILE A 122 -17.41 9.13 -2.09
C ILE A 122 -16.77 10.51 -2.34
N GLU A 123 -16.54 10.88 -3.60
CA GLU A 123 -15.99 12.19 -3.93
C GLU A 123 -16.91 13.33 -3.49
N GLN A 124 -18.23 13.20 -3.68
CA GLN A 124 -19.20 14.19 -3.22
C GLN A 124 -19.20 14.33 -1.70
N GLU A 125 -19.20 13.22 -0.97
CA GLU A 125 -19.19 13.22 0.48
C GLU A 125 -17.88 13.72 1.07
N TRP A 126 -16.75 13.40 0.45
CA TRP A 126 -15.47 13.94 0.86
C TRP A 126 -15.42 15.47 0.71
N LYS A 127 -15.98 16.00 -0.39
CA LYS A 127 -16.09 17.45 -0.59
C LYS A 127 -17.02 18.13 0.43
N SER A 128 -18.03 17.44 0.97
CA SER A 128 -18.90 18.02 2.01
C SER A 128 -18.30 17.89 3.40
N THR A 129 -17.78 16.71 3.74
CA THR A 129 -17.54 16.28 5.12
C THR A 129 -16.05 16.16 5.46
N GLY A 130 -15.19 15.93 4.46
CA GLY A 130 -13.75 15.74 4.63
C GLY A 130 -13.05 16.95 5.23
N SER A 131 -12.03 16.68 6.04
CA SER A 131 -11.32 17.69 6.82
C SER A 131 -10.04 18.14 6.12
N HIS A 132 -9.36 17.24 5.41
CA HIS A 132 -8.00 17.46 4.89
C HIS A 132 -7.99 17.81 3.40
N ARG A 133 -8.56 18.97 3.06
CA ARG A 133 -8.72 19.43 1.66
C ARG A 133 -7.64 20.39 1.17
N GLU A 134 -6.94 21.05 2.09
CA GLU A 134 -5.95 22.05 1.73
C GLU A 134 -4.67 21.42 1.18
N GLY A 135 -4.08 22.03 0.15
CA GLY A 135 -2.88 21.50 -0.49
C GLY A 135 -1.63 21.55 0.38
N SER A 136 -1.58 22.42 1.38
CA SER A 136 -0.51 22.47 2.38
C SER A 136 -0.64 21.40 3.47
N ASP A 137 -1.83 20.79 3.60
CA ASP A 137 -2.14 19.84 4.65
C ASP A 137 -1.50 18.48 4.39
N LYS A 138 -0.61 18.08 5.29
CA LYS A 138 0.15 16.83 5.22
C LYS A 138 -0.67 15.62 5.67
N LYS A 139 -1.77 15.82 6.38
CA LYS A 139 -2.68 14.74 6.79
C LYS A 139 -3.64 14.40 5.65
N PHE A 140 -4.13 13.17 5.69
CA PHE A 140 -5.13 12.65 4.76
C PHE A 140 -6.31 12.18 5.58
N ASP A 141 -7.52 12.32 5.03
CA ASP A 141 -8.70 11.72 5.65
C ASP A 141 -8.56 10.19 5.65
N GLN A 142 -9.20 9.52 6.60
CA GLN A 142 -9.14 8.06 6.71
C GLN A 142 -10.42 7.42 6.17
N ALA A 143 -10.26 6.36 5.39
CA ALA A 143 -11.34 5.51 4.93
C ALA A 143 -11.13 4.09 5.45
N VAL A 144 -12.11 3.55 6.17
CA VAL A 144 -12.09 2.18 6.68
C VAL A 144 -13.00 1.31 5.82
N LEU A 145 -12.42 0.32 5.13
CA LEU A 145 -13.16 -0.64 4.34
C LEU A 145 -13.55 -1.85 5.20
N HIS A 146 -14.85 -2.06 5.37
CA HIS A 146 -15.41 -3.23 6.02
C HIS A 146 -15.94 -4.23 4.99
N CYS A 147 -15.41 -5.44 5.02
CA CYS A 147 -15.92 -6.55 4.21
C CYS A 147 -15.96 -7.83 5.04
N ASP A 148 -16.75 -8.79 4.57
CA ASP A 148 -16.82 -10.13 5.16
C ASP A 148 -15.67 -11.00 4.65
N ASN A 149 -15.34 -12.07 5.38
CA ASN A 149 -14.25 -13.01 5.06
C ASN A 149 -14.37 -13.67 3.68
N ASP A 150 -15.59 -13.81 3.17
CA ASP A 150 -15.85 -14.47 1.89
C ASP A 150 -15.79 -13.50 0.70
N THR A 151 -15.51 -12.22 0.94
CA THR A 151 -15.47 -11.20 -0.12
C THR A 151 -14.29 -11.47 -1.06
N PRO A 152 -14.51 -11.73 -2.36
CA PRO A 152 -13.40 -12.01 -3.27
C PRO A 152 -12.52 -10.77 -3.45
N TYR A 153 -11.19 -10.97 -3.50
CA TYR A 153 -10.21 -9.88 -3.54
C TYR A 153 -10.43 -8.86 -4.65
N VAL A 154 -10.95 -9.29 -5.80
CA VAL A 154 -11.26 -8.39 -6.93
C VAL A 154 -12.25 -7.29 -6.54
N TYR A 155 -13.23 -7.59 -5.68
CA TYR A 155 -14.21 -6.63 -5.18
C TYR A 155 -13.59 -5.64 -4.20
N ILE A 156 -12.72 -6.13 -3.31
CA ILE A 156 -11.96 -5.29 -2.37
C ILE A 156 -11.13 -4.27 -3.14
N VAL A 157 -10.37 -4.72 -4.14
CA VAL A 157 -9.57 -3.83 -5.01
C VAL A 157 -10.45 -2.82 -5.73
N GLY A 158 -11.60 -3.24 -6.28
CA GLY A 158 -12.53 -2.34 -6.96
C GLY A 158 -13.06 -1.22 -6.05
N VAL A 159 -13.29 -1.52 -4.77
CA VAL A 159 -13.74 -0.51 -3.78
C VAL A 159 -12.59 0.41 -3.36
N ILE A 160 -11.38 -0.12 -3.14
CA ILE A 160 -10.18 0.69 -2.87
C ILE A 160 -9.94 1.67 -4.03
N ASP A 161 -10.04 1.18 -5.27
CA ASP A 161 -9.92 2.01 -6.46
C ASP A 161 -11.00 3.08 -6.54
N ALA A 162 -12.22 2.79 -6.09
CA ALA A 162 -13.31 3.76 -6.01
C ALA A 162 -13.03 4.84 -4.96
N ILE A 163 -12.50 4.49 -3.79
CA ILE A 163 -12.10 5.44 -2.75
C ILE A 163 -10.99 6.36 -3.28
N TYR A 164 -9.99 5.80 -3.96
CA TYR A 164 -8.87 6.57 -4.53
C TYR A 164 -9.25 7.44 -5.75
N LYS A 165 -10.48 7.37 -6.25
CA LYS A 165 -10.99 8.36 -7.22
C LYS A 165 -11.19 9.73 -6.59
N ALA A 166 -11.50 9.81 -5.30
CA ALA A 166 -11.52 11.08 -4.59
C ALA A 166 -10.08 11.60 -4.51
N LYS A 167 -9.81 12.74 -5.15
CA LYS A 167 -8.49 13.35 -5.20
C LYS A 167 -8.50 14.75 -4.60
N ARG A 168 -7.39 15.10 -3.96
CA ARG A 168 -7.11 16.44 -3.45
C ARG A 168 -5.85 16.99 -4.10
N ASP A 169 -5.76 18.31 -4.14
CA ASP A 169 -4.50 18.96 -4.47
C ASP A 169 -3.56 18.84 -3.26
N TYR A 170 -2.29 18.59 -3.51
CA TYR A 170 -1.26 18.45 -2.48
C TYR A 170 0.03 19.10 -2.96
N THR A 171 0.63 19.96 -2.13
CA THR A 171 1.77 20.78 -2.50
C THR A 171 3.05 20.14 -2.01
N VAL A 172 3.88 19.68 -2.94
CA VAL A 172 5.21 19.11 -2.66
C VAL A 172 6.25 19.95 -3.39
N GLY A 173 7.19 20.53 -2.65
CA GLY A 173 8.27 21.34 -3.25
C GLY A 173 7.78 22.55 -4.05
N GLY A 174 6.65 23.15 -3.67
CA GLY A 174 6.07 24.31 -4.35
C GLY A 174 5.26 24.00 -5.61
N LYS A 175 5.06 22.71 -5.96
CA LYS A 175 4.17 22.27 -7.05
C LYS A 175 2.95 21.57 -6.48
N ALA A 176 1.78 21.87 -7.04
CA ALA A 176 0.53 21.19 -6.71
C ALA A 176 0.38 19.92 -7.56
N GLU A 177 0.17 18.79 -6.90
CA GLU A 177 -0.11 17.49 -7.52
C GLU A 177 -1.44 16.92 -7.02
N LYS A 178 -2.13 16.14 -7.86
CA LYS A 178 -3.39 15.48 -7.47
C LYS A 178 -3.13 14.10 -6.89
N VAL A 179 -3.33 13.98 -5.58
CA VAL A 179 -3.15 12.74 -4.82
C VAL A 179 -4.50 12.22 -4.31
N PRO A 180 -4.62 10.93 -3.96
CA PRO A 180 -5.82 10.42 -3.28
C PRO A 180 -6.14 11.24 -2.03
N ALA A 181 -7.42 11.49 -1.79
CA ALA A 181 -7.88 12.21 -0.61
C ALA A 181 -7.76 11.40 0.68
N PHE A 182 -7.83 10.07 0.54
CA PHE A 182 -7.92 9.14 1.66
C PHE A 182 -6.69 8.25 1.77
N ASN A 183 -6.33 7.93 3.01
CA ASN A 183 -5.66 6.69 3.34
C ASN A 183 -6.70 5.61 3.60
N VAL A 184 -6.47 4.40 3.09
CA VAL A 184 -7.41 3.29 3.24
C VAL A 184 -6.87 2.28 4.24
N THR A 185 -7.65 2.03 5.29
CA THR A 185 -7.43 0.95 6.25
C THR A 185 -8.44 -0.15 6.00
N PHE A 186 -7.97 -1.39 6.03
CA PHE A 186 -8.82 -2.56 5.87
C PHE A 186 -9.23 -3.13 7.22
N ALA A 187 -10.52 -3.37 7.42
CA ALA A 187 -11.05 -3.94 8.64
C ALA A 187 -11.95 -5.14 8.32
N VAL A 188 -11.46 -6.33 8.65
CA VAL A 188 -12.22 -7.58 8.57
C VAL A 188 -13.07 -7.70 9.83
N ASN A 189 -14.34 -8.04 9.67
CA ASN A 189 -15.23 -8.41 10.77
C ASN A 189 -15.82 -9.80 10.54
#